data_AF-L2GPX2-F1
#
_entry.id   AF-L2GPX2-F1
#
_cell.length_a   1.000
_cell.length_b   1.000
_cell.length_c   1.000
_cell.angle_alpha   90.00
_cell.angle_beta   90.00
_cell.angle_gamma   90.00
#
_symmetry.space_group_name_H-M   'P 1'
#
loop_
_entity.id
_entity.type
_entity.pdbx_description
1 polymer ?
#
loop_
_entity_poly.entity_id
_entity_poly.type
_entity_poly.pdbx_seq_one_letter_code
_entity_poly.pdbx_strand_id
1 'polypeptide(L)'
;MNVSKITHSLTNLVLGNAIQEPRPIDELRRELSSSTTQIKAMKTVVSMLQQGYDVNMLLGDILKIIDTNNYELKVLCSFYLRNTCFGRPACQLMCTHTFFQGLQR
;
A
#
# COMPACT_ATOMS: atom_id res chain seq x y z
N MET A 1 3.12 -22.99 -34.13
CA MET A 1 3.17 -22.26 -32.85
C MET A 1 1.84 -21.53 -32.70
N ASN A 2 0.98 -21.96 -31.76
CA ASN A 2 -0.43 -21.57 -31.75
C ASN A 2 -0.61 -20.22 -31.03
N VAL A 3 -0.70 -19.14 -31.81
CA VAL A 3 -0.78 -17.74 -31.35
C VAL A 3 -1.93 -17.52 -30.36
N SER A 4 -3.02 -18.29 -30.49
CA SER A 4 -4.18 -18.29 -29.57
C SER A 4 -3.81 -18.72 -28.15
N LYS A 5 -2.92 -19.72 -27.98
CA LYS A 5 -2.48 -20.17 -26.65
C LYS A 5 -1.60 -19.12 -25.95
N ILE A 6 -0.78 -18.41 -26.74
CA ILE A 6 0.08 -17.33 -26.23
C ILE A 6 -0.76 -16.14 -25.79
N THR A 7 -1.77 -15.75 -26.59
CA THR A 7 -2.71 -14.68 -26.20
C THR A 7 -3.48 -15.07 -24.95
N HIS A 8 -4.04 -16.29 -24.87
CA HIS A 8 -4.73 -16.74 -23.66
C HIS A 8 -3.84 -16.77 -22.40
N SER A 9 -2.58 -17.20 -22.53
CA SER A 9 -1.61 -17.13 -21.42
C SER A 9 -1.26 -15.70 -21.04
N LEU A 10 -1.08 -14.80 -22.00
CA LEU A 10 -0.82 -13.38 -21.73
C LEU A 10 -2.02 -12.71 -21.08
N THR A 11 -3.23 -12.97 -21.56
CA THR A 11 -4.47 -12.46 -20.94
C THR A 11 -4.60 -12.99 -19.51
N ASN A 12 -4.29 -14.25 -19.25
CA ASN A 12 -4.29 -14.81 -17.90
C ASN A 12 -3.10 -14.34 -17.03
N LEU A 13 -1.97 -13.92 -17.61
CA LEU A 13 -0.87 -13.32 -16.84
C LEU A 13 -1.18 -11.87 -16.46
N VAL A 14 -1.81 -11.13 -17.38
CA VAL A 14 -2.26 -9.74 -17.18
C VAL A 14 -3.49 -9.67 -16.28
N LEU A 15 -4.42 -10.64 -16.37
CA LEU A 15 -5.63 -10.71 -15.55
C LEU A 15 -5.49 -11.59 -14.31
N GLY A 16 -4.50 -12.49 -14.27
CA GLY A 16 -4.20 -13.32 -13.09
C GLY A 16 -3.55 -12.52 -11.97
N ASN A 17 -2.83 -11.45 -12.33
CA ASN A 17 -2.63 -10.30 -11.47
C ASN A 17 -3.82 -9.35 -11.67
N ALA A 18 -5.01 -9.75 -11.21
CA ALA A 18 -6.22 -8.96 -11.41
C ALA A 18 -5.95 -7.51 -10.99
N ILE A 19 -5.99 -6.59 -11.96
CA ILE A 19 -6.03 -5.15 -11.73
C ILE A 19 -7.27 -4.94 -10.85
N GLN A 20 -7.04 -4.77 -9.54
CA GLN A 20 -8.13 -4.57 -8.60
C GLN A 20 -8.72 -3.20 -8.87
N GLU A 21 -10.03 -3.15 -9.14
CA GLU A 21 -10.71 -1.87 -9.27
C GLU A 21 -10.44 -0.98 -8.06
N PRO A 22 -10.22 0.32 -8.27
CA PRO A 22 -9.87 1.24 -7.20
C PRO A 22 -11.02 1.29 -6.21
N ARG A 23 -10.74 0.93 -4.95
CA ARG A 23 -11.73 1.02 -3.89
C ARG A 23 -11.95 2.48 -3.48
N PRO A 24 -13.17 2.85 -3.05
CA PRO A 24 -13.43 4.19 -2.53
C PRO A 24 -12.50 4.52 -1.36
N ILE A 25 -11.85 5.69 -1.42
CA ILE A 25 -10.88 6.14 -0.41
C ILE A 25 -11.52 6.23 0.98
N ASP A 26 -12.79 6.63 1.08
CA ASP A 26 -13.51 6.73 2.36
C ASP A 26 -13.73 5.37 3.02
N GLU A 27 -13.97 4.33 2.22
CA GLU A 27 -14.07 2.96 2.74
C GLU A 27 -12.72 2.48 3.26
N LEU A 28 -11.65 2.72 2.50
CA LEU A 28 -10.29 2.37 2.92
C LEU A 28 -9.90 3.09 4.20
N ARG A 29 -10.21 4.38 4.33
CA ARG A 29 -9.97 5.15 5.55
C ARG A 29 -10.68 4.54 6.76
N ARG A 30 -11.94 4.14 6.60
CA ARG A 30 -12.71 3.47 7.66
C ARG A 30 -12.15 2.08 8.01
N GLU A 31 -11.63 1.35 7.05
CA GLU A 31 -11.02 0.04 7.31
C GLU A 31 -9.63 0.14 7.95
N LEU A 32 -8.87 1.20 7.62
CA LEU A 32 -7.58 1.50 8.23
C LEU A 32 -7.71 1.92 9.70
N SER A 33 -8.83 2.52 10.10
CA SER A 33 -9.08 2.90 11.50
C SER A 33 -9.48 1.72 12.41
N SER A 34 -9.79 0.56 11.83
CA SER A 34 -10.19 -0.64 12.56
C SER A 34 -9.05 -1.66 12.66
N SER A 35 -8.72 -2.07 13.88
CA SER A 35 -7.61 -2.98 14.17
C SER A 35 -7.74 -4.36 13.53
N THR A 36 -8.97 -4.79 13.23
CA THR A 36 -9.27 -6.09 12.60
C THR A 36 -9.16 -6.05 11.07
N THR A 37 -9.35 -4.89 10.45
CA THR A 37 -9.38 -4.74 8.99
C THR A 37 -8.16 -4.01 8.42
N GLN A 38 -7.35 -3.35 9.25
CA GLN A 38 -6.20 -2.54 8.85
C GLN A 38 -5.20 -3.27 7.93
N ILE A 39 -4.90 -4.56 8.17
CA ILE A 39 -3.95 -5.31 7.34
C ILE A 39 -4.52 -5.53 5.93
N LYS A 40 -5.79 -5.93 5.85
CA LYS A 40 -6.48 -6.15 4.58
C LYS A 40 -6.56 -4.84 3.80
N ALA A 41 -6.95 -3.76 4.46
CA ALA A 41 -7.00 -2.42 3.87
C ALA A 41 -5.62 -1.99 3.34
N MET A 42 -4.57 -2.19 4.13
CA MET A 42 -3.21 -1.82 3.73
C MET A 42 -2.71 -2.63 2.52
N LYS A 43 -3.06 -3.92 2.42
CA LYS A 43 -2.76 -4.74 1.24
C LYS A 43 -3.46 -4.19 -0.01
N THR A 44 -4.71 -3.76 0.11
CA THR A 44 -5.42 -3.10 -0.99
C THR A 44 -4.77 -1.77 -1.37
N VAL A 45 -4.37 -0.95 -0.39
CA VAL A 45 -3.65 0.31 -0.64
C VAL A 45 -2.34 0.06 -1.39
N VAL A 46 -1.55 -0.94 -0.99
CA VAL A 46 -0.31 -1.31 -1.68
C VAL A 46 -0.59 -1.81 -3.09
N SER A 47 -1.64 -2.61 -3.29
CA SER A 47 -2.05 -3.05 -4.62
C SER A 47 -2.45 -1.87 -5.51
N MET A 48 -3.22 -0.93 -4.99
CA MET A 48 -3.60 0.29 -5.71
C MET A 48 -2.38 1.15 -6.07
N LEU A 49 -1.44 1.30 -5.14
CA LEU A 49 -0.17 2.00 -5.35
C LEU A 49 0.67 1.35 -6.47
N GLN A 50 0.77 0.02 -6.49
CA GLN A 50 1.49 -0.72 -7.53
C GLN A 50 0.82 -0.60 -8.91
N GLN A 51 -0.50 -0.44 -8.93
CA GLN A 51 -1.28 -0.21 -10.15
C GLN A 51 -1.24 1.27 -10.61
N GLY A 52 -0.61 2.16 -9.85
CA GLY A 52 -0.43 3.58 -10.20
C GLY A 52 -1.58 4.49 -9.78
N TYR A 53 -2.53 4.02 -8.96
CA TYR A 53 -3.57 4.87 -8.42
C TYR A 53 -3.01 5.85 -7.37
N ASP A 54 -3.54 7.08 -7.35
CA ASP A 54 -3.18 8.06 -6.34
C ASP A 54 -3.80 7.69 -4.98
N VAL A 55 -2.92 7.28 -4.06
CA VAL A 55 -3.28 6.91 -2.68
C VAL A 55 -2.69 7.90 -1.67
N ASN A 56 -2.18 9.06 -2.10
CA ASN A 56 -1.55 10.05 -1.21
C ASN A 56 -2.51 10.62 -0.16
N MET A 57 -3.82 10.62 -0.44
CA MET A 57 -4.84 11.08 0.51
C MET A 57 -4.89 10.26 1.80
N LEU A 58 -4.32 9.05 1.81
CA LEU A 58 -4.26 8.14 2.96
C LEU A 58 -2.99 8.32 3.80
N LEU A 59 -2.07 9.22 3.44
CA LEU A 59 -0.79 9.40 4.12
C LEU A 59 -0.97 9.68 5.63
N GLY A 60 -1.89 10.57 5.98
CA GLY A 60 -2.17 10.92 7.37
C GLY A 60 -2.78 9.76 8.17
N ASP A 61 -3.56 8.91 7.53
CA ASP A 61 -4.15 7.72 8.16
C ASP A 61 -3.08 6.63 8.37
N ILE A 62 -2.20 6.45 7.39
CA ILE A 62 -1.11 5.45 7.43
C ILE A 62 -0.03 5.83 8.46
N LEU A 63 0.27 7.11 8.60
CA LEU A 63 1.18 7.62 9.64
C LEU A 63 0.66 7.40 11.07
N LYS A 64 -0.66 7.25 11.27
CA LYS A 64 -1.23 6.94 12.60
C LYS A 64 -1.10 5.47 12.95
N ILE A 65 -1.21 4.57 11.97
CA ILE A 65 -1.21 3.13 12.19
C ILE A 65 0.18 2.49 12.14
N ILE A 66 1.19 3.21 11.63
CA ILE A 66 2.57 2.72 11.54
C ILE A 66 3.20 2.47 12.93
N ASP A 67 2.71 3.16 13.96
CA ASP A 67 3.11 2.90 15.36
C ASP A 67 2.42 1.65 15.92
N THR A 68 2.61 0.53 15.24
CA THR A 68 2.03 -0.77 15.59
C THR A 68 3.14 -1.77 15.95
N ASN A 69 2.78 -2.73 16.82
CA ASN A 69 3.64 -3.88 17.13
C ASN A 69 3.48 -5.01 16.09
N ASN A 70 2.53 -4.90 15.17
CA ASN A 70 2.36 -5.87 14.10
C ASN A 70 3.43 -5.64 13.01
N TYR A 71 4.35 -6.59 12.87
CA TYR A 71 5.46 -6.49 11.92
C TYR A 71 5.00 -6.41 10.45
N GLU A 72 4.01 -7.22 10.06
CA GLU A 72 3.48 -7.22 8.70
C GLU A 72 2.91 -5.83 8.33
N LEU A 73 2.10 -5.26 9.21
CA LEU A 73 1.52 -3.93 9.00
C LEU A 73 2.59 -2.85 8.93
N LYS A 74 3.61 -2.92 9.79
CA LYS A 74 4.73 -1.96 9.80
C LYS A 74 5.52 -2.02 8.48
N VAL A 75 5.77 -3.21 7.93
CA VAL A 75 6.43 -3.39 6.63
C VAL A 75 5.58 -2.80 5.50
N LEU A 76 4.28 -3.07 5.47
CA LEU A 76 3.38 -2.53 4.44
C LEU A 76 3.31 -0.99 4.49
N CYS A 77 3.20 -0.40 5.68
CA CYS A 77 3.20 1.05 5.87
C CYS A 77 4.54 1.67 5.43
N SER A 78 5.66 1.05 5.78
CA SER A 78 6.99 1.51 5.37
C SER A 78 7.18 1.43 3.85
N PHE A 79 6.68 0.37 3.20
CA PHE A 79 6.68 0.25 1.74
C PHE A 79 5.88 1.39 1.10
N TYR A 80 4.67 1.66 1.58
CA TYR A 80 3.86 2.79 1.10
C TYR A 80 4.62 4.12 1.25
N LEU A 81 5.15 4.40 2.44
CA LEU A 81 5.85 5.65 2.74
C LEU A 81 7.08 5.86 1.85
N ARG A 82 7.88 4.81 1.62
CA ARG A 82 9.05 4.90 0.75
C ARG A 82 8.67 5.33 -0.67
N ASN A 83 7.56 4.81 -1.19
CA ASN A 83 7.11 5.07 -2.55
C ASN A 83 6.40 6.42 -2.69
N THR A 84 5.60 6.84 -1.69
CA THR A 84 4.86 8.11 -1.74
C THR A 84 5.70 9.32 -1.34
N CYS A 85 6.73 9.12 -0.52
CA CYS A 85 7.60 10.20 -0.04
C CYS A 85 8.86 10.39 -0.90
N PHE A 86 9.07 9.54 -1.93
CA PHE A 86 10.18 9.69 -2.85
C PHE A 86 10.09 11.03 -3.58
N GLY A 87 11.16 11.83 -3.54
CA GLY A 87 11.19 13.18 -4.14
C GLY A 87 10.43 14.26 -3.35
N ARG A 88 9.85 13.94 -2.17
CA ARG A 88 9.15 14.90 -1.30
C ARG A 88 9.90 15.06 0.04
N PRO A 89 10.86 15.98 0.13
CA PRO A 89 11.76 16.08 1.30
C PRO A 89 11.02 16.30 2.63
N ALA A 90 9.91 17.04 2.61
CA ALA A 90 9.07 17.24 3.80
C ALA A 90 8.46 15.93 4.33
N CYS A 91 8.09 15.00 3.44
CA CYS A 91 7.53 13.71 3.84
C CYS A 91 8.61 12.70 4.26
N GLN A 92 9.81 12.80 3.69
CA GLN A 92 10.97 11.99 4.10
C GLN A 92 11.34 12.18 5.58
N LEU A 93 11.21 13.40 6.12
CA LEU A 93 11.43 13.66 7.55
C LEU A 93 10.48 12.86 8.46
N MET A 94 9.23 12.68 8.03
CA MET A 94 8.28 11.85 8.79
C MET A 94 8.68 10.38 8.73
N CYS A 95 9.10 9.88 7.56
CA CYS A 95 9.58 8.51 7.40
C CYS A 95 10.82 8.22 8.27
N THR A 96 11.79 9.15 8.31
CA THR A 96 12.98 8.98 9.13
C THR A 96 12.64 8.98 10.61
N HIS A 97 11.75 9.88 11.06
CA HIS A 97 11.29 9.90 12.44
C HIS A 97 10.66 8.56 12.86
N THR A 98 9.74 8.04 12.04
CA THR A 98 9.10 6.75 12.33
C THR A 98 10.10 5.59 12.31
N PHE A 99 11.08 5.63 11.40
CA PHE A 99 12.15 4.62 11.37
C PHE A 99 13.02 4.67 12.63
N PHE A 100 13.41 5.86 13.08
CA PHE A 100 14.16 6.05 14.33
C PHE A 100 13.38 5.54 15.55
N GLN A 101 12.09 5.86 15.66
CA GLN A 101 11.26 5.32 16.73
C GLN A 101 11.15 3.78 16.67
N GLY A 102 11.10 3.22 15.46
CA GLY A 102 11.07 1.77 15.25
C GLY A 102 12.36 1.04 15.65
N LEU A 103 13.51 1.71 15.62
CA LEU A 103 14.80 1.17 16.08
C LEU A 103 14.97 1.21 17.62
N GLN A 104 14.19 2.03 18.30
CA GLN A 104 14.25 2.21 19.76
C GLN A 104 13.32 1.25 20.54
N ARG A 105 12.50 0.45 19.83
CA ARG A 105 11.57 -0.53 20.39
C ARG A 105 12.01 -1.94 20.03
#